data_AF-A0A9P6S0A0-F1
#
_entry.id   AF-A0A9P6S0A0-F1
#
_cell.length_a   1.000
_cell.length_b   1.000
_cell.length_c   1.000
_cell.angle_alpha   90.00
_cell.angle_beta   90.00
_cell.angle_gamma   90.00
#
_symmetry.space_group_name_H-M   'P 1'
#
loop_
_entity.id
_entity.type
_entity.pdbx_description
1 polymer ?
#
loop_
_entity_poly.entity_id
_entity_poly.type
_entity_poly.pdbx_seq_one_letter_code
_entity_poly.pdbx_strand_id
1 'polypeptide(L)'
;MNTWTRVIGIPILNVTETETHVKVEQHRFLSTNDTTEEEDQTVWWVPLGVSPKPTSILDANQTLKTRELSFEKPTSQKHGKDFYLVNKGFTGVFRTNYPSSAIKQIGQAILAGHADIGVADRAGLLADQSSLATSGHSGVDRLLDLIQYYRNEKAYVVWDLLLAKLDNITQLFSVNDRALRAIQHFQRKLVHNLVQELGWEFPESEDHLISLLRGVIVQCAARSRHEETVKEAQRRFVLFMEEGSDQTKTLHPTVRKTAFEVAMSHGGVKEFEQVMHYYKTTPKQDQQVMALVAIGCAVHGDALIQRVFEFALSDDVRPQDFPYLLSGLSTNIAARHAAWGWIKANWQTIVNRYTGNMGMLGYCIKIPINKMADPAVLKDLEEFFADKDTKDFERDLEQAKEGLRIRSKWVARDGAALESWLVEQGY
;
A
#
# COMPACT_ATOMS: atom_id res chain seq x y z
N MET A 1 -12.05 -30.12 -4.57
CA MET A 1 -10.93 -29.35 -4.00
C MET A 1 -9.63 -29.40 -4.81
N ASN A 2 -9.40 -30.38 -5.70
CA ASN A 2 -8.13 -30.52 -6.44
C ASN A 2 -7.66 -29.22 -7.13
N THR A 3 -8.54 -28.51 -7.83
CA THR A 3 -8.19 -27.25 -8.52
C THR A 3 -7.75 -26.13 -7.57
N TRP A 4 -8.16 -26.17 -6.31
CA TRP A 4 -7.80 -25.16 -5.30
C TRP A 4 -6.53 -25.50 -4.51
N THR A 5 -6.17 -26.79 -4.42
CA THR A 5 -5.06 -27.24 -3.57
C THR A 5 -3.85 -27.74 -4.33
N ARG A 6 -3.99 -28.02 -5.64
CA ARG A 6 -2.91 -28.60 -6.46
C ARG A 6 -2.53 -27.75 -7.67
N VAL A 7 -3.31 -26.73 -7.98
CA VAL A 7 -3.03 -25.82 -9.09
C VAL A 7 -2.60 -24.48 -8.51
N ILE A 8 -1.44 -23.98 -8.94
CA ILE A 8 -0.90 -22.68 -8.51
C ILE A 8 -1.82 -21.57 -9.06
N GLY A 9 -2.01 -20.51 -8.28
CA GLY A 9 -2.80 -19.33 -8.66
C GLY A 9 -4.25 -19.39 -8.18
N ILE A 10 -5.00 -18.33 -8.49
CA ILE A 10 -6.42 -18.16 -8.15
C ILE A 10 -7.17 -17.61 -9.38
N PRO A 11 -8.51 -17.77 -9.46
CA PRO A 11 -9.25 -17.18 -10.56
C PRO A 11 -9.45 -15.66 -10.39
N ILE A 12 -9.43 -14.95 -11.51
CA ILE A 12 -10.04 -13.64 -11.71
C ILE A 12 -11.40 -13.86 -12.39
N LEU A 13 -12.43 -13.19 -11.89
CA LEU A 13 -13.76 -13.16 -12.47
C LEU A 13 -13.95 -11.83 -13.19
N ASN A 14 -13.96 -11.87 -14.51
CA ASN A 14 -14.29 -10.73 -15.34
C ASN A 14 -15.82 -10.59 -15.39
N VAL A 15 -16.32 -9.47 -14.88
CA VAL A 15 -17.74 -9.15 -14.87
C VAL A 15 -18.02 -8.19 -16.03
N THR A 16 -19.03 -8.52 -16.82
CA THR A 16 -19.59 -7.63 -17.84
C THR A 16 -21.09 -7.53 -17.61
N GLU A 17 -21.69 -6.41 -18.01
CA GLU A 17 -23.11 -6.19 -17.80
C GLU A 17 -23.77 -5.46 -18.96
N THR A 18 -25.03 -5.79 -19.18
CA THR A 18 -25.98 -5.00 -19.98
C THR A 18 -26.99 -4.36 -19.04
N GLU A 19 -28.01 -3.71 -19.61
CA GLU A 19 -29.12 -3.19 -18.79
C GLU A 19 -29.85 -4.29 -18.01
N THR A 20 -29.91 -5.51 -18.54
CA THR A 20 -30.75 -6.59 -18.00
C THR A 20 -29.98 -7.80 -17.48
N HIS A 21 -28.72 -7.98 -17.87
CA HIS A 21 -27.95 -9.19 -17.55
C HIS A 21 -26.54 -8.87 -17.07
N VAL A 22 -26.00 -9.76 -16.24
CA VAL A 22 -24.61 -9.79 -15.82
C VAL A 22 -24.01 -11.12 -16.30
N LYS A 23 -22.85 -11.04 -16.94
CA LYS A 23 -22.02 -12.20 -17.32
C LYS A 23 -20.76 -12.18 -16.47
N VAL A 24 -20.43 -13.34 -15.90
CA VAL A 24 -19.18 -13.58 -15.17
C VAL A 24 -18.39 -14.64 -15.90
N GLU A 25 -17.12 -14.35 -16.19
CA GLU A 25 -16.21 -15.24 -16.89
C GLU A 25 -14.90 -15.40 -16.08
N GLN A 26 -14.46 -16.64 -15.86
CA GLN A 26 -13.28 -16.91 -15.04
C GLN A 26 -12.02 -17.16 -15.86
N HIS A 27 -10.91 -16.60 -15.41
CA HIS A 27 -9.56 -16.84 -15.95
C HIS A 27 -8.56 -17.01 -14.80
N ARG A 28 -7.37 -17.53 -15.09
CA ARG A 28 -6.25 -17.54 -14.14
C ARG A 28 -5.70 -16.13 -13.94
N PHE A 29 -5.60 -15.70 -12.68
CA PHE A 29 -4.93 -14.47 -12.30
C PHE A 29 -3.44 -14.71 -12.05
N LEU A 30 -2.58 -13.94 -12.72
CA LEU A 30 -1.16 -13.78 -12.41
C LEU A 30 -0.85 -12.29 -12.26
N SER A 31 -0.07 -11.91 -11.25
CA SER A 31 0.28 -10.50 -11.01
C SER A 31 1.06 -9.86 -12.16
N THR A 32 1.73 -10.67 -12.97
CA THR A 32 2.50 -10.31 -14.16
C THR A 32 1.65 -10.13 -15.42
N ASN A 33 0.40 -10.63 -15.40
CA ASN A 33 -0.57 -10.60 -16.50
C ASN A 33 0.01 -11.10 -17.84
N ASP A 34 0.73 -12.21 -17.78
CA ASP A 34 1.37 -12.92 -18.90
C ASP A 34 0.93 -14.39 -18.98
N THR A 35 -0.24 -14.70 -18.42
CA THR A 35 -0.86 -16.02 -18.48
C THR A 35 -0.96 -16.51 -19.93
N THR A 36 -0.39 -17.68 -20.21
CA THR A 36 -0.50 -18.35 -21.50
C THR A 36 -1.85 -19.05 -21.67
N GLU A 37 -2.26 -19.36 -22.91
CA GLU A 37 -3.49 -20.11 -23.19
C GLU A 37 -3.50 -21.49 -22.50
N GLU A 38 -2.34 -22.13 -22.41
CA GLU A 38 -2.16 -23.43 -21.74
C GLU A 38 -2.40 -23.32 -20.22
N GLU A 39 -1.89 -22.26 -19.60
CA GLU A 39 -2.09 -22.02 -18.16
C GLU A 39 -3.54 -21.63 -17.84
N ASP A 40 -4.22 -20.92 -18.76
CA ASP A 40 -5.61 -20.47 -18.57
C ASP A 40 -6.67 -21.56 -18.81
N GLN A 41 -6.29 -22.81 -19.08
CA GLN A 41 -7.25 -23.90 -19.27
C GLN A 41 -7.97 -24.35 -17.99
N THR A 42 -7.46 -23.93 -16.81
CA THR A 42 -8.04 -24.34 -15.53
C THR A 42 -9.40 -23.69 -15.30
N VAL A 43 -10.42 -24.50 -15.03
CA VAL A 43 -11.75 -24.04 -14.59
C VAL A 43 -11.91 -24.41 -13.11
N TRP A 44 -12.02 -23.39 -12.25
CA TRP A 44 -12.32 -23.57 -10.84
C TRP A 44 -13.83 -23.72 -10.65
N TRP A 45 -14.23 -24.49 -9.64
CA TRP A 45 -15.57 -24.36 -9.09
C TRP A 45 -15.55 -23.15 -8.14
N VAL A 46 -16.25 -22.07 -8.48
CA VAL A 46 -16.19 -20.81 -7.75
C VAL A 46 -17.55 -20.49 -7.12
N PRO A 47 -17.67 -20.46 -5.78
CA PRO A 47 -18.89 -19.99 -5.12
C PRO A 47 -18.98 -18.46 -5.28
N LEU A 48 -19.84 -17.98 -6.18
CA LEU A 48 -19.86 -16.58 -6.60
C LEU A 48 -20.32 -15.64 -5.49
N GLY A 49 -21.24 -16.08 -4.62
CA GLY A 49 -21.78 -15.25 -3.54
C GLY A 49 -22.40 -13.93 -4.04
N VAL A 50 -23.18 -13.98 -5.12
CA VAL A 50 -23.84 -12.79 -5.68
C VAL A 50 -24.90 -12.27 -4.70
N SER A 51 -24.89 -10.96 -4.48
CA SER A 51 -25.80 -10.27 -3.57
C SER A 51 -26.33 -8.97 -4.19
N PRO A 52 -27.66 -8.78 -4.28
CA PRO A 52 -28.70 -9.78 -4.02
C PRO A 52 -28.58 -11.01 -4.94
N LYS A 53 -28.99 -12.19 -4.47
CA LYS A 53 -28.99 -13.40 -5.30
C LYS A 53 -30.07 -13.27 -6.40
N PRO A 54 -29.72 -13.30 -7.70
CA PRO A 54 -30.70 -13.36 -8.78
C PRO A 54 -31.52 -14.65 -8.74
N THR A 55 -32.80 -14.55 -9.07
CA THR A 55 -33.71 -15.70 -9.25
C THR A 55 -33.26 -16.62 -10.40
N SER A 56 -32.62 -16.05 -11.41
CA SER A 56 -32.04 -16.78 -12.55
C SER A 56 -30.82 -17.64 -12.17
N ILE A 57 -30.18 -17.42 -11.01
CA ILE A 57 -29.16 -18.34 -10.49
C ILE A 57 -29.85 -19.50 -9.75
N LEU A 58 -30.13 -20.57 -10.50
CA LEU A 58 -30.81 -21.77 -9.99
C LEU A 58 -30.00 -22.55 -8.95
N ASP A 59 -28.66 -22.55 -9.06
CA ASP A 59 -27.81 -23.21 -8.07
C ASP A 59 -27.98 -22.50 -6.70
N ALA A 60 -28.41 -23.25 -5.70
CA ALA A 60 -28.55 -22.79 -4.32
C ALA A 60 -27.26 -22.13 -3.81
N ASN A 61 -26.10 -22.73 -4.14
CA ASN A 61 -24.78 -22.31 -3.71
C ASN A 61 -24.14 -21.24 -4.61
N GLN A 62 -24.83 -20.84 -5.69
CA GLN A 62 -24.33 -19.85 -6.65
C GLN A 62 -22.97 -20.22 -7.24
N THR A 63 -22.76 -21.49 -7.59
CA THR A 63 -21.44 -21.97 -8.02
C THR A 63 -21.26 -21.79 -9.53
N LEU A 64 -20.23 -21.07 -9.94
CA LEU A 64 -19.70 -21.12 -11.30
C LEU A 64 -18.88 -22.41 -11.46
N LYS A 65 -19.39 -23.36 -12.24
CA LYS A 65 -18.73 -24.66 -12.51
C LYS A 65 -18.13 -24.75 -13.92
N THR A 66 -18.39 -23.73 -14.74
CA THR A 66 -18.02 -23.60 -16.15
C THR A 66 -17.13 -22.38 -16.34
N ARG A 67 -16.63 -22.14 -17.56
CA ARG A 67 -15.84 -20.94 -17.90
C ARG A 67 -16.62 -19.65 -17.60
N GLU A 68 -17.91 -19.65 -17.88
CA GLU A 68 -18.77 -18.48 -17.73
C GLU A 68 -20.16 -18.85 -17.18
N LEU A 69 -20.82 -17.85 -16.61
CA LEU A 69 -22.23 -17.89 -16.20
C LEU A 69 -22.86 -16.51 -16.46
N SER A 70 -24.04 -16.51 -17.08
CA SER A 70 -24.87 -15.33 -17.28
C SER A 70 -26.14 -15.43 -16.46
N PHE A 71 -26.55 -14.33 -15.84
CA PHE A 71 -27.76 -14.24 -15.03
C PHE A 71 -28.39 -12.84 -15.14
N GLU A 72 -29.66 -12.72 -14.77
CA GLU A 72 -30.36 -11.43 -14.74
C GLU A 72 -29.67 -10.48 -13.77
N LYS A 73 -29.50 -9.23 -14.18
CA LYS A 73 -28.87 -8.20 -13.34
C LYS A 73 -29.65 -8.08 -12.03
N PRO A 74 -29.00 -8.23 -10.86
CA PRO A 74 -29.69 -8.13 -9.59
C PRO A 74 -30.36 -6.76 -9.43
N THR A 75 -31.68 -6.73 -9.42
CA THR A 75 -32.46 -5.54 -9.06
C THR A 75 -33.02 -5.70 -7.66
N SER A 76 -32.83 -4.71 -6.78
CA SER A 76 -33.52 -4.75 -5.50
C SER A 76 -34.78 -3.88 -5.52
N GLN A 77 -35.93 -4.53 -5.55
CA GLN A 77 -37.23 -3.87 -5.41
C GLN A 77 -37.46 -3.25 -4.02
N LYS A 78 -36.71 -3.66 -2.98
CA LYS A 78 -36.99 -3.25 -1.60
C LYS A 78 -36.36 -1.91 -1.19
N HIS A 79 -35.25 -1.47 -1.77
CA HIS A 79 -34.49 -0.30 -1.28
C HIS A 79 -33.92 0.61 -2.39
N GLY A 80 -34.39 0.52 -3.64
CA GLY A 80 -33.82 1.30 -4.74
C GLY A 80 -32.32 0.97 -4.94
N LYS A 81 -31.95 -0.31 -4.89
CA LYS A 81 -30.54 -0.72 -5.05
C LYS A 81 -30.19 -0.78 -6.53
N ASP A 82 -29.30 0.11 -6.93
CA ASP A 82 -28.69 0.14 -8.27
C ASP A 82 -27.36 -0.61 -8.34
N PHE A 83 -26.98 -1.36 -7.30
CA PHE A 83 -25.70 -2.09 -7.25
C PHE A 83 -25.88 -3.57 -6.90
N TYR A 84 -24.87 -4.37 -7.24
CA TYR A 84 -24.71 -5.76 -6.83
C TYR A 84 -23.26 -6.04 -6.44
N LEU A 85 -23.08 -7.09 -5.66
CA LEU A 85 -21.77 -7.58 -5.23
C LEU A 85 -21.64 -9.05 -5.61
N VAL A 86 -20.57 -9.39 -6.32
CA VAL A 86 -19.97 -10.72 -6.41
C VAL A 86 -18.94 -10.84 -5.28
N ASN A 87 -18.80 -12.04 -4.72
CA ASN A 87 -18.00 -12.33 -3.53
C ASN A 87 -18.47 -11.56 -2.29
N LYS A 88 -19.78 -11.56 -2.02
CA LYS A 88 -20.34 -10.91 -0.82
C LYS A 88 -19.66 -11.41 0.46
N GLY A 89 -19.23 -10.47 1.29
CA GLY A 89 -18.45 -10.70 2.51
C GLY A 89 -16.97 -11.00 2.25
N PHE A 90 -16.53 -10.99 0.99
CA PHE A 90 -15.18 -11.29 0.55
C PHE A 90 -14.64 -12.63 1.09
N THR A 91 -15.46 -13.68 0.98
CA THR A 91 -15.19 -15.00 1.57
C THR A 91 -14.56 -15.99 0.59
N GLY A 92 -14.69 -15.74 -0.71
CA GLY A 92 -14.11 -16.54 -1.78
C GLY A 92 -12.66 -16.15 -2.08
N VAL A 93 -11.84 -17.14 -2.43
CA VAL A 93 -10.42 -16.97 -2.78
C VAL A 93 -10.29 -16.69 -4.28
N PHE A 94 -10.83 -15.57 -4.74
CA PHE A 94 -10.78 -15.14 -6.14
C PHE A 94 -10.87 -13.62 -6.22
N ARG A 95 -10.48 -13.06 -7.36
CA ARG A 95 -10.57 -11.61 -7.61
C ARG A 95 -11.77 -11.29 -8.49
N THR A 96 -12.43 -10.16 -8.25
CA THR A 96 -13.53 -9.70 -9.11
C THR A 96 -13.14 -8.44 -9.86
N ASN A 97 -13.17 -8.50 -11.20
CA ASN A 97 -12.94 -7.37 -12.09
C ASN A 97 -14.28 -6.82 -12.59
N TYR A 98 -14.75 -5.76 -11.95
CA TYR A 98 -16.01 -5.10 -12.29
C TYR A 98 -15.86 -4.13 -13.46
N PRO A 99 -16.92 -3.94 -14.27
CA PRO A 99 -16.97 -2.86 -15.24
C PRO A 99 -17.08 -1.50 -14.51
N SER A 100 -16.67 -0.41 -15.16
CA SER A 100 -16.68 0.93 -14.57
C SER A 100 -18.08 1.38 -14.10
N SER A 101 -19.14 0.95 -14.79
CA SER A 101 -20.53 1.22 -14.40
C SER A 101 -20.87 0.63 -13.03
N ALA A 102 -20.51 -0.61 -12.78
CA ALA A 102 -20.72 -1.28 -11.49
C ALA A 102 -19.85 -0.65 -10.40
N ILE A 103 -18.58 -0.32 -10.68
CA ILE A 103 -17.71 0.40 -9.72
C ILE A 103 -18.33 1.72 -9.27
N LYS A 104 -18.89 2.50 -10.20
CA LYS A 104 -19.57 3.75 -9.89
C LYS A 104 -20.78 3.53 -8.98
N GLN A 105 -21.63 2.55 -9.30
CA GLN A 105 -22.83 2.23 -8.51
C GLN A 105 -22.47 1.75 -7.09
N ILE A 106 -21.50 0.84 -6.97
CA ILE A 106 -21.01 0.33 -5.69
C ILE A 106 -20.35 1.46 -4.89
N GLY A 107 -19.52 2.29 -5.54
CA GLY A 107 -18.86 3.44 -4.93
C GLY A 107 -19.85 4.46 -4.38
N GLN A 108 -20.90 4.81 -5.12
CA GLN A 108 -21.96 5.69 -4.63
C GLN A 108 -22.65 5.12 -3.37
N ALA A 109 -22.90 3.82 -3.34
CA ALA A 109 -23.48 3.16 -2.17
C ALA A 109 -22.50 3.13 -0.97
N ILE A 110 -21.19 2.96 -1.20
CA ILE A 110 -20.16 3.10 -0.16
C ILE A 110 -20.18 4.51 0.42
N LEU A 111 -20.16 5.53 -0.43
CA LEU A 111 -20.15 6.93 -0.03
C LEU A 111 -21.41 7.32 0.78
N ALA A 112 -22.55 6.74 0.43
CA ALA A 112 -23.82 6.91 1.14
C ALA A 112 -23.91 6.12 2.46
N GLY A 113 -22.91 5.29 2.79
CA GLY A 113 -22.91 4.47 4.00
C GLY A 113 -23.94 3.34 3.97
N HIS A 114 -24.23 2.78 2.79
CA HIS A 114 -25.27 1.77 2.61
C HIS A 114 -24.98 0.51 3.43
N ALA A 115 -25.90 0.12 4.32
CA ALA A 115 -25.70 -0.98 5.28
C ALA A 115 -25.43 -2.35 4.63
N ASP A 116 -25.95 -2.57 3.41
CA ASP A 116 -25.70 -3.79 2.65
C ASP A 116 -24.28 -3.92 2.09
N ILE A 117 -23.40 -2.93 2.23
CA ILE A 117 -21.98 -3.06 1.87
C ILE A 117 -21.16 -3.08 3.16
N GLY A 118 -20.80 -4.29 3.60
CA GLY A 118 -20.10 -4.49 4.86
C GLY A 118 -18.63 -4.11 4.78
N VAL A 119 -17.97 -4.05 5.94
CA VAL A 119 -16.53 -3.71 6.03
C VAL A 119 -15.67 -4.62 5.16
N ALA A 120 -15.95 -5.93 5.16
CA ALA A 120 -15.23 -6.90 4.35
C ALA A 120 -15.41 -6.68 2.84
N ASP A 121 -16.61 -6.28 2.40
CA ASP A 121 -16.88 -5.96 0.98
C ASP A 121 -16.05 -4.75 0.55
N ARG A 122 -16.03 -3.70 1.37
CA ARG A 122 -15.30 -2.46 1.09
C ARG A 122 -13.79 -2.68 1.06
N ALA A 123 -13.26 -3.44 2.02
CA ALA A 123 -11.84 -3.81 2.04
C ALA A 123 -11.48 -4.72 0.85
N GLY A 124 -12.31 -5.73 0.58
CA GLY A 124 -12.11 -6.69 -0.49
C GLY A 124 -12.12 -6.06 -1.87
N LEU A 125 -13.10 -5.20 -2.15
CA LEU A 125 -13.21 -4.46 -3.41
C LEU A 125 -11.97 -3.58 -3.66
N LEU A 126 -11.48 -2.90 -2.62
CA LEU A 126 -10.27 -2.10 -2.70
C LEU A 126 -9.02 -2.98 -2.94
N ALA A 127 -8.93 -4.13 -2.27
CA ALA A 127 -7.82 -5.07 -2.43
C ALA A 127 -7.77 -5.64 -3.85
N ASP A 128 -8.92 -6.03 -4.40
CA ASP A 128 -9.05 -6.53 -5.76
C ASP A 128 -8.75 -5.44 -6.77
N GLN A 129 -9.43 -4.30 -6.70
CA GLN A 129 -9.25 -3.22 -7.67
C GLN A 129 -7.79 -2.73 -7.70
N SER A 130 -7.11 -2.68 -6.55
CA SER A 130 -5.68 -2.35 -6.48
C SER A 130 -4.78 -3.41 -7.13
N SER A 131 -5.09 -4.70 -6.93
CA SER A 131 -4.31 -5.79 -7.52
C SER A 131 -4.52 -5.88 -9.03
N LEU A 132 -5.76 -5.63 -9.49
CA LEU A 132 -6.14 -5.60 -10.91
C LEU A 132 -5.51 -4.41 -11.63
N ALA A 133 -5.47 -3.23 -10.98
CA ALA A 133 -4.72 -2.08 -11.47
C ALA A 133 -3.22 -2.40 -11.56
N THR A 134 -2.63 -2.98 -10.54
CA THR A 134 -1.17 -3.27 -10.54
C THR A 134 -0.78 -4.28 -11.63
N SER A 135 -1.58 -5.33 -11.82
CA SER A 135 -1.36 -6.38 -12.84
C SER A 135 -1.73 -5.96 -14.26
N GLY A 136 -2.66 -5.02 -14.42
CA GLY A 136 -3.13 -4.57 -15.74
C GLY A 136 -4.38 -5.25 -16.28
N HIS A 137 -5.10 -5.98 -15.43
CA HIS A 137 -6.46 -6.41 -15.74
C HIS A 137 -7.47 -5.25 -15.62
N SER A 138 -7.09 -4.16 -14.96
CA SER A 138 -7.82 -2.90 -14.88
C SER A 138 -6.84 -1.72 -14.91
N GLY A 139 -7.34 -0.51 -15.17
CA GLY A 139 -6.54 0.71 -15.13
C GLY A 139 -6.51 1.34 -13.73
N VAL A 140 -5.47 2.14 -13.47
CA VAL A 140 -5.34 2.94 -12.22
C VAL A 140 -6.44 3.98 -12.06
N ASP A 141 -6.98 4.51 -13.15
CA ASP A 141 -8.14 5.41 -13.19
C ASP A 141 -9.34 4.80 -12.48
N ARG A 142 -9.66 3.52 -12.76
CA ARG A 142 -10.76 2.80 -12.10
C ARG A 142 -10.48 2.56 -10.61
N LEU A 143 -9.22 2.40 -10.21
CA LEU A 143 -8.84 2.36 -8.80
C LEU A 143 -9.05 3.71 -8.11
N LEU A 144 -8.64 4.81 -8.74
CA LEU A 144 -8.80 6.16 -8.21
C LEU A 144 -10.29 6.55 -8.10
N ASP A 145 -11.07 6.21 -9.13
CA ASP A 145 -12.54 6.32 -9.15
C ASP A 145 -13.19 5.58 -8.01
N LEU A 146 -12.68 4.42 -7.61
CA LEU A 146 -13.19 3.70 -6.45
C LEU A 146 -12.79 4.41 -5.14
N ILE A 147 -11.51 4.77 -4.99
CA ILE A 147 -10.95 5.34 -3.76
C ILE A 147 -11.67 6.62 -3.34
N GLN A 148 -12.04 7.51 -4.27
CA GLN A 148 -12.70 8.79 -3.94
C GLN A 148 -14.03 8.63 -3.16
N TYR A 149 -14.69 7.47 -3.28
CA TYR A 149 -15.94 7.18 -2.58
C TYR A 149 -15.74 6.84 -1.10
N TYR A 150 -14.50 6.57 -0.66
CA TYR A 150 -14.18 6.22 0.72
C TYR A 150 -13.95 7.44 1.62
N ARG A 151 -14.21 8.67 1.15
CA ARG A 151 -14.01 9.90 1.96
C ARG A 151 -14.83 9.96 3.25
N ASN A 152 -15.87 9.14 3.39
CA ASN A 152 -16.70 9.00 4.59
C ASN A 152 -16.45 7.67 5.35
N GLU A 153 -15.47 6.87 4.94
CA GLU A 153 -15.15 5.59 5.58
C GLU A 153 -14.68 5.79 7.03
N LYS A 154 -15.10 4.90 7.92
CA LYS A 154 -14.73 4.96 9.36
C LYS A 154 -14.13 3.67 9.90
N ALA A 155 -14.08 2.60 9.10
CA ALA A 155 -13.46 1.36 9.52
C ALA A 155 -11.94 1.44 9.41
N TYR A 156 -11.25 1.25 10.54
CA TYR A 156 -9.78 1.19 10.62
C TYR A 156 -9.18 0.25 9.55
N VAL A 157 -9.69 -0.98 9.44
CA VAL A 157 -9.13 -1.99 8.52
C VAL A 157 -9.23 -1.59 7.05
N VAL A 158 -10.23 -0.79 6.67
CA VAL A 158 -10.37 -0.27 5.31
C VAL A 158 -9.39 0.87 5.09
N TRP A 159 -9.24 1.74 6.08
CA TRP A 159 -8.29 2.86 6.03
C TRP A 159 -6.83 2.43 6.03
N ASP A 160 -6.48 1.40 6.79
CA ASP A 160 -5.13 0.82 6.76
C ASP A 160 -4.77 0.31 5.35
N LEU A 161 -5.73 -0.36 4.71
CA LEU A 161 -5.59 -0.78 3.32
C LEU A 161 -5.50 0.41 2.35
N LEU A 162 -6.37 1.43 2.51
CA LEU A 162 -6.35 2.66 1.71
C LEU A 162 -5.00 3.35 1.80
N LEU A 163 -4.47 3.54 3.01
CA LEU A 163 -3.17 4.17 3.24
C LEU A 163 -2.08 3.43 2.46
N ALA A 164 -2.02 2.09 2.59
CA ALA A 164 -1.04 1.29 1.85
C ALA A 164 -1.17 1.44 0.32
N LYS A 165 -2.40 1.58 -0.21
CA LYS A 165 -2.63 1.77 -1.66
C LYS A 165 -2.23 3.17 -2.11
N LEU A 166 -2.62 4.19 -1.34
CA LEU A 166 -2.27 5.58 -1.57
C LEU A 166 -0.76 5.80 -1.53
N ASP A 167 -0.07 5.17 -0.56
CA ASP A 167 1.39 5.20 -0.49
C ASP A 167 2.02 4.61 -1.75
N ASN A 168 1.55 3.45 -2.20
CA ASN A 168 2.09 2.84 -3.41
C ASN A 168 1.87 3.72 -4.63
N ILE A 169 0.69 4.35 -4.75
CA ILE A 169 0.41 5.30 -5.83
C ILE A 169 1.39 6.48 -5.74
N THR A 170 1.53 7.13 -4.58
CA THR A 170 2.49 8.23 -4.38
C THR A 170 3.91 7.81 -4.74
N GLN A 171 4.38 6.67 -4.23
CA GLN A 171 5.77 6.26 -4.41
C GLN A 171 6.11 5.94 -5.87
N LEU A 172 5.16 5.40 -6.63
CA LEU A 172 5.41 4.92 -8.00
C LEU A 172 5.06 5.95 -9.08
N PHE A 173 4.03 6.78 -8.86
CA PHE A 173 3.55 7.73 -9.87
C PHE A 173 4.01 9.17 -9.65
N SER A 174 4.80 9.45 -8.59
CA SER A 174 5.46 10.74 -8.39
C SER A 174 6.68 10.91 -9.31
N VAL A 175 6.47 10.83 -10.63
CA VAL A 175 7.54 10.93 -11.65
C VAL A 175 8.09 12.35 -11.77
N ASN A 176 7.35 13.35 -11.30
CA ASN A 176 7.75 14.74 -11.21
C ASN A 176 7.00 15.44 -10.07
N ASP A 177 7.44 16.65 -9.70
CA ASP A 177 6.85 17.42 -8.61
C ASP A 177 5.37 17.79 -8.83
N ARG A 178 4.94 17.96 -10.10
CA ARG A 178 3.54 18.28 -10.41
C ARG A 178 2.64 17.08 -10.08
N ALA A 179 3.00 15.89 -10.54
CA ALA A 179 2.29 14.65 -10.25
C ALA A 179 2.24 14.38 -8.74
N LEU A 180 3.38 14.53 -8.04
CA LEU A 180 3.44 14.40 -6.58
C LEU A 180 2.45 15.34 -5.88
N ARG A 181 2.43 16.63 -6.25
CA ARG A 181 1.53 17.62 -5.64
C ARG A 181 0.06 17.32 -5.90
N ALA A 182 -0.30 16.88 -7.10
CA ALA A 182 -1.67 16.52 -7.46
C ALA A 182 -2.16 15.27 -6.70
N ILE A 183 -1.33 14.23 -6.62
CA ILE A 183 -1.61 13.03 -5.81
C ILE A 183 -1.80 13.41 -4.33
N GLN A 184 -0.92 14.24 -3.79
CA GLN A 184 -1.04 14.72 -2.41
C GLN A 184 -2.29 15.58 -2.20
N HIS A 185 -2.71 16.38 -3.20
CA HIS A 185 -3.95 17.15 -3.14
C HIS A 185 -5.18 16.24 -3.05
N PHE A 186 -5.25 15.22 -3.90
CA PHE A 186 -6.29 14.18 -3.82
C PHE A 186 -6.35 13.53 -2.43
N GLN A 187 -5.19 13.10 -1.90
CA GLN A 187 -5.11 12.46 -0.58
C GLN A 187 -5.55 13.40 0.54
N ARG A 188 -5.14 14.67 0.53
CA ARG A 188 -5.60 15.67 1.52
C ARG A 188 -7.12 15.81 1.51
N LYS A 189 -7.74 15.86 0.33
CA LYS A 189 -9.20 15.96 0.20
C LYS A 189 -9.91 14.71 0.75
N LEU A 190 -9.31 13.53 0.56
CA LEU A 190 -9.86 12.27 1.07
C LEU A 190 -9.87 12.19 2.61
N VAL A 191 -8.81 12.66 3.27
CA VAL A 191 -8.65 12.55 4.72
C VAL A 191 -9.18 13.75 5.52
N HIS A 192 -9.44 14.88 4.86
CA HIS A 192 -9.71 16.16 5.53
C HIS A 192 -10.78 16.07 6.63
N ASN A 193 -11.94 15.48 6.33
CA ASN A 193 -13.04 15.39 7.28
C ASN A 193 -12.67 14.58 8.53
N LEU A 194 -11.95 13.45 8.36
CA LEU A 194 -11.54 12.60 9.47
C LEU A 194 -10.41 13.20 10.30
N VAL A 195 -9.53 14.00 9.69
CA VAL A 195 -8.51 14.75 10.45
C VAL A 195 -9.19 15.71 11.42
N GLN A 196 -10.24 16.42 10.98
CA GLN A 196 -11.01 17.35 11.81
C GLN A 196 -11.87 16.61 12.86
N GLU A 197 -12.51 15.50 12.48
CA GLU A 197 -13.35 14.71 13.40
C GLU A 197 -12.52 14.06 14.52
N LEU A 198 -11.38 13.47 14.16
CA LEU A 198 -10.54 12.78 15.13
C LEU A 198 -9.71 13.80 15.89
N GLY A 199 -8.85 14.57 15.23
CA GLY A 199 -7.83 15.40 15.88
C GLY A 199 -6.67 14.59 16.48
N TRP A 200 -6.00 15.14 17.49
CA TRP A 200 -4.77 14.56 18.07
C TRP A 200 -4.89 14.10 19.53
N GLU A 201 -6.05 14.34 20.15
CA GLU A 201 -6.30 13.92 21.52
C GLU A 201 -6.82 12.47 21.58
N PHE A 202 -6.37 11.73 22.58
CA PHE A 202 -6.74 10.33 22.83
C PHE A 202 -7.49 10.25 24.17
N PRO A 203 -8.83 10.34 24.18
CA PRO A 203 -9.62 10.19 25.40
C PRO A 203 -9.45 8.80 26.02
N GLU A 204 -9.47 8.69 27.36
CA GLU A 204 -9.36 7.40 28.05
C GLU A 204 -10.50 6.42 27.71
N SER A 205 -11.66 6.94 27.32
CA SER A 205 -12.84 6.17 26.92
C SER A 205 -12.91 5.87 25.41
N GLU A 206 -11.87 6.19 24.64
CA GLU A 206 -11.87 5.97 23.19
C GLU A 206 -11.83 4.47 22.85
N ASP A 207 -12.66 4.06 21.88
CA ASP A 207 -12.63 2.71 21.35
C ASP A 207 -11.28 2.42 20.66
N HIS A 208 -10.74 1.22 20.88
CA HIS A 208 -9.43 0.83 20.37
C HIS A 208 -9.30 0.98 18.84
N LEU A 209 -10.34 0.64 18.06
CA LEU A 209 -10.30 0.77 16.61
C LEU A 209 -10.34 2.23 16.16
N ILE A 210 -10.98 3.11 16.94
CA ILE A 210 -10.93 4.55 16.70
C ILE A 210 -9.53 5.10 16.97
N SER A 211 -8.86 4.67 18.04
CA SER A 211 -7.45 5.04 18.29
C SER A 211 -6.53 4.58 17.15
N LEU A 212 -6.72 3.37 16.62
CA LEU A 212 -5.95 2.88 15.46
C LEU A 212 -6.27 3.66 14.18
N LEU A 213 -7.55 3.93 13.91
CA LEU A 213 -7.98 4.77 12.78
C LEU A 213 -7.30 6.13 12.84
N ARG A 214 -7.28 6.78 14.01
CA ARG A 214 -6.61 8.06 14.24
C ARG A 214 -5.13 8.02 13.86
N GLY A 215 -4.42 6.96 14.22
CA GLY A 215 -3.03 6.75 13.78
C GLY A 215 -2.87 6.73 12.25
N VAL A 216 -3.71 5.94 11.57
CA VAL A 216 -3.70 5.81 10.11
C VAL A 216 -4.04 7.13 9.42
N ILE A 217 -5.07 7.85 9.91
CA ILE A 217 -5.49 9.14 9.35
C ILE A 217 -4.40 10.20 9.54
N VAL A 218 -3.80 10.28 10.73
CA VAL A 218 -2.67 11.19 10.99
C VAL A 218 -1.48 10.87 10.08
N GLN A 219 -1.17 9.60 9.86
CA GLN A 219 -0.11 9.19 8.94
C GLN A 219 -0.42 9.57 7.48
N CYS A 220 -1.63 9.31 7.01
CA CYS A 220 -2.06 9.68 5.66
C CYS A 220 -2.04 11.20 5.44
N ALA A 221 -2.54 11.96 6.42
CA ALA A 221 -2.53 13.42 6.40
C ALA A 221 -1.09 13.98 6.40
N ALA A 222 -0.18 13.41 7.21
CA ALA A 222 1.23 13.79 7.21
C ALA A 222 1.89 13.54 5.83
N ARG A 223 1.70 12.36 5.25
CA ARG A 223 2.29 11.98 3.93
C ARG A 223 1.73 12.79 2.76
N SER A 224 0.49 13.25 2.87
CA SER A 224 -0.14 14.16 1.92
C SER A 224 0.21 15.63 2.16
N ARG A 225 1.11 15.94 3.11
CA ARG A 225 1.52 17.29 3.50
C ARG A 225 0.35 18.16 3.94
N HIS A 226 -0.60 17.60 4.68
CA HIS A 226 -1.65 18.37 5.35
C HIS A 226 -1.02 19.31 6.38
N GLU A 227 -1.14 20.61 6.15
CA GLU A 227 -0.34 21.64 6.84
C GLU A 227 -0.53 21.62 8.36
N GLU A 228 -1.77 21.56 8.84
CA GLU A 228 -2.08 21.54 10.27
C GLU A 228 -1.54 20.28 10.95
N THR A 229 -1.62 19.13 10.27
CA THR A 229 -1.10 17.85 10.78
C THR A 229 0.42 17.89 10.86
N VAL A 230 1.11 18.42 9.84
CA VAL A 230 2.58 18.54 9.85
C VAL A 230 3.02 19.47 10.98
N LYS A 231 2.39 20.64 11.12
CA LYS A 231 2.69 21.59 12.21
C LYS A 231 2.49 20.97 13.58
N GLU A 232 1.38 20.27 13.79
CA GLU A 232 1.07 19.64 15.07
C GLU A 232 2.01 18.46 15.37
N ALA A 233 2.36 17.66 14.37
CA ALA A 233 3.35 16.58 14.50
C ALA A 233 4.72 17.13 14.93
N GLN A 234 5.19 18.21 14.31
CA GLN A 234 6.44 18.88 14.67
C GLN A 234 6.38 19.46 16.09
N ARG A 235 5.27 20.13 16.45
CA ARG A 235 5.07 20.70 17.79
C ARG A 235 5.13 19.61 18.86
N ARG A 236 4.41 18.49 18.68
CA ARG A 236 4.42 17.38 19.64
C ARG A 236 5.76 16.65 19.68
N PHE A 237 6.47 16.54 18.55
CA PHE A 237 7.82 16.01 18.54
C PHE A 237 8.76 16.85 19.42
N VAL A 238 8.73 18.19 19.27
CA VAL A 238 9.56 19.09 20.10
C VAL A 238 9.26 18.89 21.58
N LEU A 239 7.98 18.92 21.98
CA LEU A 239 7.56 18.70 23.36
C LEU A 239 7.97 17.31 23.89
N PHE A 240 7.88 16.29 23.04
CA PHE A 240 8.27 14.93 23.40
C PHE A 240 9.77 14.83 23.73
N MET A 241 10.60 15.61 23.04
CA MET A 241 12.04 15.65 23.25
C MET A 241 12.47 16.55 24.45
N GLU A 242 11.54 17.26 25.11
CA GLU A 242 11.84 18.04 26.30
C GLU A 242 12.19 17.13 27.49
N GLU A 243 13.17 17.55 28.28
CA GLU A 243 13.59 16.83 29.48
C GLU A 243 12.45 16.81 30.51
N GLY A 244 12.17 15.62 31.07
CA GLY A 244 11.07 15.44 32.02
C GLY A 244 9.68 15.39 31.40
N SER A 245 9.54 15.33 30.06
CA SER A 245 8.24 15.21 29.40
C SER A 245 7.52 13.91 29.79
N ASP A 246 6.20 14.01 30.02
CA ASP A 246 5.35 12.81 30.06
C ASP A 246 5.17 12.33 28.61
N GLN A 247 6.08 11.45 28.19
CA GLN A 247 6.17 10.94 26.83
C GLN A 247 4.84 10.41 26.28
N THR A 248 4.04 9.75 27.11
CA THR A 248 2.79 9.11 26.67
C THR A 248 1.68 10.14 26.53
N LYS A 249 1.59 11.11 27.45
CA LYS A 249 0.60 12.20 27.35
C LYS A 249 0.93 13.18 26.24
N THR A 250 2.21 13.44 26.02
CA THR A 250 2.68 14.41 25.01
C THR A 250 2.50 13.86 23.60
N LEU A 251 2.88 12.60 23.40
CA LEU A 251 2.85 11.95 22.09
C LEU A 251 2.46 10.47 22.23
N HIS A 252 1.16 10.23 22.05
CA HIS A 252 0.56 8.91 22.15
C HIS A 252 1.28 7.90 21.23
N PRO A 253 1.52 6.64 21.68
CA PRO A 253 2.24 5.64 20.91
C PRO A 253 1.75 5.47 19.46
N THR A 254 0.44 5.54 19.24
CA THR A 254 -0.20 5.35 17.92
C THR A 254 0.23 6.38 16.87
N VAL A 255 0.58 7.61 17.26
CA VAL A 255 0.99 8.68 16.33
C VAL A 255 2.47 9.03 16.44
N ARG A 256 3.19 8.40 17.38
CA ARG A 256 4.59 8.71 17.67
C ARG A 256 5.50 8.49 16.47
N LYS A 257 5.35 7.35 15.79
CA LYS A 257 6.11 7.04 14.57
C LYS A 257 5.94 8.14 13.53
N THR A 258 4.70 8.55 13.27
CA THR A 258 4.40 9.62 12.30
C THR A 258 5.05 10.94 12.68
N ALA A 259 5.04 11.33 13.96
CA ALA A 259 5.68 12.57 14.39
C ALA A 259 7.21 12.55 14.20
N PHE A 260 7.86 11.41 14.48
CA PHE A 260 9.28 11.23 14.20
C PHE A 260 9.59 11.25 12.70
N GLU A 261 8.79 10.55 11.88
CA GLU A 261 8.92 10.58 10.42
C GLU A 261 8.75 12.00 9.86
N VAL A 262 7.79 12.77 10.37
CA VAL A 262 7.58 14.18 9.98
C VAL A 262 8.76 15.05 10.42
N ALA A 263 9.25 14.91 11.64
CA ALA A 263 10.41 15.66 12.12
C ALA A 263 11.64 15.44 11.23
N MET A 264 11.88 14.20 10.80
CA MET A 264 13.00 13.87 9.91
C MET A 264 12.76 14.31 8.46
N SER A 265 11.52 14.24 7.97
CA SER A 265 11.16 14.62 6.61
C SER A 265 11.02 16.14 6.41
N HIS A 266 10.86 16.91 7.48
CA HIS A 266 10.64 18.37 7.43
C HIS A 266 11.67 19.19 8.23
N GLY A 267 12.45 18.56 9.11
CA GLY A 267 13.48 19.19 9.93
C GLY A 267 14.90 19.01 9.38
N GLY A 268 15.86 19.72 9.92
CA GLY A 268 17.25 19.71 9.45
C GLY A 268 18.20 18.96 10.37
N VAL A 269 19.43 19.44 10.44
CA VAL A 269 20.51 18.87 11.27
C VAL A 269 20.09 18.79 12.74
N LYS A 270 19.37 19.79 13.26
CA LYS A 270 18.92 19.82 14.65
C LYS A 270 18.03 18.62 14.99
N GLU A 271 16.98 18.39 14.20
CA GLU A 271 16.05 17.28 14.41
C GLU A 271 16.75 15.94 14.22
N PHE A 272 17.68 15.85 13.25
CA PHE A 272 18.52 14.68 13.04
C PHE A 272 19.33 14.33 14.31
N GLU A 273 20.03 15.29 14.91
CA GLU A 273 20.79 15.04 16.16
C GLU A 273 19.88 14.62 17.31
N GLN A 274 18.69 15.23 17.42
CA GLN A 274 17.73 14.88 18.47
C GLN A 274 17.27 13.41 18.33
N VAL A 275 16.88 12.99 17.12
CA VAL A 275 16.46 11.60 16.88
C VAL A 275 17.62 10.62 17.05
N MET A 276 18.84 10.99 16.61
CA MET A 276 20.04 10.17 16.78
C MET A 276 20.38 9.97 18.26
N HIS A 277 20.35 11.05 19.05
CA HIS A 277 20.54 10.97 20.49
C HIS A 277 19.49 10.06 21.13
N TYR A 278 18.22 10.25 20.77
CA TYR A 278 17.12 9.44 21.29
C TYR A 278 17.25 7.95 20.95
N TYR A 279 17.66 7.60 19.73
CA TYR A 279 17.95 6.21 19.33
C TYR A 279 19.01 5.56 20.23
N LYS A 280 20.05 6.32 20.59
CA LYS A 280 21.17 5.83 21.40
C LYS A 280 20.86 5.73 22.90
N THR A 281 19.93 6.54 23.39
CA THR A 281 19.66 6.64 24.85
C THR A 281 18.36 5.99 25.29
N THR A 282 17.39 5.75 24.38
CA THR A 282 16.13 5.11 24.77
C THR A 282 16.36 3.65 25.20
N PRO A 283 15.84 3.22 26.36
CA PRO A 283 15.91 1.82 26.78
C PRO A 283 14.84 0.95 26.10
N LYS A 284 13.92 1.56 25.33
CA LYS A 284 12.75 0.89 24.75
C LYS A 284 13.04 0.47 23.31
N GLN A 285 13.15 -0.83 23.08
CA GLN A 285 13.50 -1.42 21.79
C GLN A 285 12.54 -1.03 20.66
N ASP A 286 11.23 -0.96 20.93
CA ASP A 286 10.21 -0.52 19.97
C ASP A 286 10.42 0.94 19.54
N GLN A 287 10.80 1.81 20.48
CA GLN A 287 11.10 3.22 20.21
C GLN A 287 12.43 3.39 19.48
N GLN A 288 13.41 2.53 19.76
CA GLN A 288 14.67 2.50 19.03
C GLN A 288 14.45 2.14 17.55
N VAL A 289 13.69 1.08 17.28
CA VAL A 289 13.31 0.70 15.90
C VAL A 289 12.53 1.81 15.20
N MET A 290 11.59 2.45 15.89
CA MET A 290 10.85 3.59 15.37
C MET A 290 11.76 4.76 14.97
N ALA A 291 12.69 5.15 15.85
CA ALA A 291 13.67 6.20 15.58
C ALA A 291 14.56 5.83 14.38
N LEU A 292 14.94 4.56 14.26
CA LEU A 292 15.75 4.06 13.15
C LEU A 292 15.04 4.18 11.80
N VAL A 293 13.74 3.85 11.73
CA VAL A 293 12.93 4.08 10.52
C VAL A 293 12.89 5.57 10.19
N ALA A 294 12.65 6.42 11.19
CA ALA A 294 12.57 7.87 11.00
C ALA A 294 13.88 8.48 10.49
N ILE A 295 15.04 8.01 10.97
CA ILE A 295 16.36 8.45 10.50
C ILE A 295 16.49 8.25 8.98
N GLY A 296 15.97 7.15 8.43
CA GLY A 296 15.95 6.92 6.97
C GLY A 296 15.10 7.91 6.17
N CYS A 297 14.15 8.59 6.82
CA CYS A 297 13.29 9.60 6.20
C CYS A 297 13.93 10.99 6.10
N ALA A 298 15.22 11.15 6.48
CA ALA A 298 15.91 12.44 6.38
C ALA A 298 16.06 12.91 4.92
N VAL A 299 15.53 14.09 4.59
CA VAL A 299 15.51 14.62 3.20
C VAL A 299 16.35 15.89 2.99
N HIS A 300 16.87 16.52 4.04
CA HIS A 300 17.47 17.85 3.93
C HIS A 300 18.95 17.81 3.51
N GLY A 301 19.14 17.70 2.19
CA GLY A 301 20.43 17.85 1.51
C GLY A 301 21.31 16.59 1.53
N ASP A 302 22.23 16.54 0.56
CA ASP A 302 23.12 15.40 0.34
C ASP A 302 23.94 15.04 1.59
N ALA A 303 24.34 16.05 2.38
CA ALA A 303 25.13 15.85 3.60
C ALA A 303 24.41 15.00 4.66
N LEU A 304 23.10 15.22 4.89
CA LEU A 304 22.36 14.41 5.86
C LEU A 304 22.12 12.99 5.34
N ILE A 305 21.86 12.83 4.04
CA ILE A 305 21.73 11.49 3.43
C ILE A 305 23.03 10.70 3.59
N GLN A 306 24.19 11.32 3.36
CA GLN A 306 25.48 10.66 3.59
C GLN A 306 25.69 10.26 5.06
N ARG A 307 25.30 11.12 6.01
CA ARG A 307 25.36 10.77 7.44
C ARG A 307 24.45 9.59 7.80
N VAL A 308 23.28 9.46 7.15
CA VAL A 308 22.41 8.29 7.31
C VAL A 308 23.13 7.03 6.81
N PHE A 309 23.79 7.09 5.65
CA PHE A 309 24.55 5.97 5.09
C PHE A 309 25.73 5.56 5.98
N GLU A 310 26.51 6.51 6.48
CA GLU A 310 27.60 6.24 7.43
C GLU A 310 27.07 5.59 8.71
N PHE A 311 25.99 6.13 9.27
CA PHE A 311 25.36 5.58 10.46
C PHE A 311 24.83 4.17 10.23
N ALA A 312 24.24 3.89 9.07
CA ALA A 312 23.64 2.61 8.74
C ALA A 312 24.63 1.44 8.79
N LEU A 313 25.92 1.68 8.47
CA LEU A 313 26.96 0.66 8.54
C LEU A 313 27.77 0.67 9.85
N SER A 314 27.60 1.68 10.69
CA SER A 314 28.28 1.76 12.00
C SER A 314 27.91 0.60 12.94
N ASP A 315 28.70 0.46 14.01
CA ASP A 315 28.46 -0.53 15.07
C ASP A 315 27.22 -0.19 15.93
N ASP A 316 26.69 1.04 15.82
CA ASP A 316 25.48 1.46 16.53
C ASP A 316 24.20 0.80 15.99
N VAL A 317 24.20 0.33 14.73
CA VAL A 317 23.03 -0.30 14.09
C VAL A 317 23.23 -1.81 14.11
N ARG A 318 22.37 -2.58 14.76
CA ARG A 318 22.55 -4.04 14.77
C ARG A 318 22.14 -4.66 13.43
N PRO A 319 22.73 -5.80 13.00
CA PRO A 319 22.36 -6.45 11.73
C PRO A 319 20.86 -6.74 11.59
N GLN A 320 20.17 -7.11 12.66
CA GLN A 320 18.72 -7.33 12.65
C GLN A 320 17.89 -6.03 12.51
N ASP A 321 18.46 -4.88 12.86
CA ASP A 321 17.77 -3.60 12.83
C ASP A 321 17.99 -2.85 11.51
N PHE A 322 19.09 -3.14 10.81
CA PHE A 322 19.44 -2.55 9.53
C PHE A 322 18.28 -2.52 8.50
N PRO A 323 17.45 -3.57 8.34
CA PRO A 323 16.27 -3.53 7.46
C PRO A 323 15.26 -2.41 7.78
N TYR A 324 15.13 -1.99 9.04
CA TYR A 324 14.23 -0.89 9.42
C TYR A 324 14.75 0.46 8.94
N LEU A 325 16.06 0.71 9.02
CA LEU A 325 16.68 1.90 8.44
C LEU A 325 16.48 1.93 6.93
N LEU A 326 16.74 0.80 6.25
CA LEU A 326 16.50 0.65 4.82
C LEU A 326 15.04 0.93 4.44
N SER A 327 14.09 0.56 5.29
CA SER A 327 12.67 0.83 5.07
C SER A 327 12.40 2.34 5.03
N GLY A 328 12.98 3.12 5.94
CA GLY A 328 12.91 4.59 5.90
C GLY A 328 13.55 5.18 4.64
N LEU A 329 14.73 4.69 4.25
CA LEU A 329 15.40 5.13 3.01
C LEU A 329 14.58 4.81 1.75
N SER A 330 13.88 3.68 1.73
CA SER A 330 13.10 3.24 0.56
C SER A 330 11.90 4.15 0.27
N THR A 331 11.30 4.74 1.31
CA THR A 331 10.15 5.65 1.17
C THR A 331 10.56 7.09 0.91
N ASN A 332 11.84 7.40 1.08
CA ASN A 332 12.44 8.70 0.82
C ASN A 332 12.72 8.87 -0.68
N ILE A 333 11.84 9.61 -1.37
CA ILE A 333 11.94 9.84 -2.83
C ILE A 333 13.29 10.47 -3.22
N ALA A 334 13.88 11.31 -2.37
CA ALA A 334 15.16 11.96 -2.62
C ALA A 334 16.36 11.01 -2.42
N ALA A 335 16.28 10.05 -1.50
CA ALA A 335 17.39 9.19 -1.14
C ALA A 335 17.34 7.79 -1.78
N ARG A 336 16.17 7.25 -2.13
CA ARG A 336 16.00 5.83 -2.48
C ARG A 336 16.94 5.35 -3.60
N HIS A 337 17.10 6.12 -4.67
CA HIS A 337 18.01 5.75 -5.78
C HIS A 337 19.47 5.77 -5.35
N ALA A 338 19.88 6.78 -4.56
CA ALA A 338 21.21 6.85 -3.98
C ALA A 338 21.47 5.69 -3.01
N ALA A 339 20.45 5.28 -2.23
CA ALA A 339 20.55 4.16 -1.31
C ALA A 339 20.84 2.83 -2.03
N TRP A 340 20.23 2.59 -3.21
CA TRP A 340 20.57 1.43 -4.02
C TRP A 340 22.02 1.46 -4.52
N GLY A 341 22.47 2.61 -5.03
CA GLY A 341 23.88 2.79 -5.42
C GLY A 341 24.85 2.56 -4.27
N TRP A 342 24.52 3.08 -3.09
CA TRP A 342 25.30 2.90 -1.87
C TRP A 342 25.35 1.45 -1.40
N ILE A 343 24.24 0.69 -1.49
CA ILE A 343 24.22 -0.74 -1.17
C ILE A 343 25.15 -1.52 -2.09
N LYS A 344 25.12 -1.26 -3.39
CA LYS A 344 26.04 -1.91 -4.34
C LYS A 344 27.50 -1.60 -4.00
N ALA A 345 27.81 -0.35 -3.70
CA ALA A 345 29.16 0.09 -3.35
C ALA A 345 29.69 -0.56 -2.05
N ASN A 346 28.79 -0.91 -1.13
CA ASN A 346 29.12 -1.50 0.17
C ASN A 346 28.74 -2.98 0.29
N TRP A 347 28.44 -3.64 -0.82
CA TRP A 347 27.84 -4.97 -0.81
C TRP A 347 28.66 -5.99 -0.02
N GLN A 348 30.00 -6.00 -0.18
CA GLN A 348 30.84 -6.93 0.56
C GLN A 348 30.80 -6.69 2.07
N THR A 349 30.76 -5.42 2.50
CA THR A 349 30.61 -5.07 3.92
C THR A 349 29.27 -5.55 4.46
N ILE A 350 28.20 -5.41 3.68
CA ILE A 350 26.85 -5.88 4.04
C ILE A 350 26.83 -7.41 4.11
N VAL A 351 27.41 -8.12 3.14
CA VAL A 351 27.53 -9.60 3.16
C VAL A 351 28.27 -10.06 4.41
N ASN A 352 29.41 -9.44 4.71
CA ASN A 352 30.22 -9.77 5.89
C ASN A 352 29.43 -9.57 7.20
N ARG A 353 28.57 -8.53 7.26
CA ARG A 353 27.67 -8.25 8.39
C ARG A 353 26.68 -9.39 8.69
N TYR A 354 26.30 -10.15 7.67
CA TYR A 354 25.33 -11.25 7.77
C TYR A 354 25.98 -12.64 7.72
N THR A 355 27.30 -12.74 7.88
CA THR A 355 27.99 -14.04 7.99
C THR A 355 27.37 -14.85 9.14
N GLY A 356 26.79 -16.01 8.83
CA GLY A 356 26.07 -16.86 9.79
C GLY A 356 24.56 -16.61 9.91
N ASN A 357 24.01 -15.61 9.21
CA ASN A 357 22.57 -15.35 9.09
C ASN A 357 22.21 -14.79 7.70
N MET A 358 22.59 -15.52 6.65
CA MET A 358 22.42 -15.08 5.25
C MET A 358 20.95 -14.94 4.82
N GLY A 359 20.00 -15.56 5.52
CA GLY A 359 18.57 -15.37 5.27
C GLY A 359 18.09 -13.93 5.45
N MET A 360 18.81 -13.10 6.22
CA MET A 360 18.49 -11.67 6.39
C MET A 360 19.04 -10.80 5.25
N LEU A 361 20.02 -11.30 4.49
CA LEU A 361 20.66 -10.55 3.40
C LEU A 361 19.68 -10.22 2.27
N GLY A 362 18.70 -11.11 2.02
CA GLY A 362 17.64 -10.89 1.04
C GLY A 362 16.81 -9.62 1.29
N TYR A 363 16.61 -9.23 2.57
CA TYR A 363 15.93 -7.97 2.90
C TYR A 363 16.71 -6.74 2.46
N CYS A 364 18.05 -6.82 2.44
CA CYS A 364 18.92 -5.74 1.96
C CYS A 364 18.82 -5.54 0.44
N ILE A 365 18.26 -6.50 -0.29
CA ILE A 365 17.98 -6.39 -1.73
C ILE A 365 16.56 -5.89 -1.95
N LYS A 366 15.58 -6.51 -1.28
CA LYS A 366 14.15 -6.22 -1.51
C LYS A 366 13.73 -4.84 -1.04
N ILE A 367 14.11 -4.45 0.18
CA ILE A 367 13.60 -3.24 0.81
C ILE A 367 13.98 -1.96 0.03
N PRO A 368 15.25 -1.75 -0.35
CA PRO A 368 15.66 -0.51 -1.02
C PRO A 368 14.94 -0.25 -2.35
N ILE A 369 14.59 -1.30 -3.08
CA ILE A 369 14.01 -1.19 -4.43
C ILE A 369 12.49 -1.40 -4.47
N ASN A 370 11.84 -1.71 -3.33
CA ASN A 370 10.41 -2.07 -3.31
C ASN A 370 9.47 -0.90 -3.64
N LYS A 371 9.97 0.35 -3.61
CA LYS A 371 9.25 1.58 -3.98
C LYS A 371 9.72 2.19 -5.31
N MET A 372 10.52 1.46 -6.09
CA MET A 372 10.98 1.89 -7.40
C MET A 372 10.18 1.22 -8.52
N ALA A 373 10.13 1.87 -9.68
CA ALA A 373 9.51 1.38 -10.92
C ALA A 373 10.39 1.63 -12.16
N ASP A 374 11.67 1.99 -11.98
CA ASP A 374 12.57 2.30 -13.08
C ASP A 374 13.10 1.02 -13.75
N PRO A 375 12.85 0.79 -15.05
CA PRO A 375 13.42 -0.34 -15.79
C PRO A 375 14.96 -0.40 -15.76
N ALA A 376 15.64 0.75 -15.65
CA ALA A 376 17.09 0.79 -15.56
C ALA A 376 17.60 0.15 -14.25
N VAL A 377 16.86 0.30 -13.15
CA VAL A 377 17.19 -0.36 -11.87
C VAL A 377 17.05 -1.87 -11.98
N LEU A 378 16.10 -2.38 -12.77
CA LEU A 378 15.96 -3.82 -13.00
C LEU A 378 17.16 -4.39 -13.74
N LYS A 379 17.56 -3.73 -14.84
CA LYS A 379 18.74 -4.12 -15.61
C LYS A 379 20.00 -4.09 -14.74
N ASP A 380 20.17 -3.01 -13.99
CA ASP A 380 21.30 -2.84 -13.07
C ASP A 380 21.31 -3.90 -11.95
N LEU A 381 20.15 -4.30 -11.43
CA LEU A 381 20.02 -5.40 -10.47
C LEU A 381 20.42 -6.74 -11.06
N GLU A 382 20.00 -7.03 -12.30
CA GLU A 382 20.35 -8.26 -13.02
C GLU A 382 21.85 -8.32 -13.31
N GLU A 383 22.44 -7.23 -13.82
CA GLU A 383 23.87 -7.10 -14.08
C GLU A 383 24.70 -7.21 -12.80
N PHE A 384 24.26 -6.55 -11.71
CA PHE A 384 24.98 -6.56 -10.45
C PHE A 384 25.08 -7.96 -9.82
N PHE A 385 24.08 -8.83 -10.02
CA PHE A 385 24.07 -10.18 -9.44
C PHE A 385 24.46 -11.29 -10.43
N ALA A 386 24.75 -10.98 -11.69
CA ALA A 386 25.05 -11.98 -12.72
C ALA A 386 26.26 -12.88 -12.41
N ASP A 387 27.24 -12.36 -11.66
CA ASP A 387 28.51 -13.02 -11.33
C ASP A 387 28.65 -13.42 -9.85
N LYS A 388 27.59 -13.27 -9.05
CA LYS A 388 27.62 -13.49 -7.58
C LYS A 388 26.94 -14.79 -7.20
N ASP A 389 27.39 -15.41 -6.10
CA ASP A 389 26.65 -16.51 -5.49
C ASP A 389 25.40 -15.98 -4.78
N THR A 390 24.23 -16.36 -5.27
CA THR A 390 22.94 -15.91 -4.77
C THR A 390 22.16 -17.00 -4.03
N LYS A 391 22.73 -18.20 -3.84
CA LYS A 391 22.00 -19.36 -3.30
C LYS A 391 21.27 -19.08 -1.98
N ASP A 392 21.88 -18.29 -1.11
CA ASP A 392 21.31 -17.99 0.21
C ASP A 392 20.13 -17.00 0.19
N PHE A 393 19.93 -16.28 -0.93
CA PHE A 393 18.89 -15.24 -1.05
C PHE A 393 18.20 -15.22 -2.43
N GLU A 394 18.33 -16.29 -3.22
CA GLU A 394 17.84 -16.40 -4.60
C GLU A 394 16.35 -16.06 -4.70
N ARG A 395 15.54 -16.62 -3.80
CA ARG A 395 14.10 -16.35 -3.74
C ARG A 395 13.80 -14.86 -3.55
N ASP A 396 14.54 -14.20 -2.66
CA ASP A 396 14.33 -12.77 -2.39
C ASP A 396 14.78 -11.91 -3.57
N LEU A 397 15.89 -12.29 -4.23
CA LEU A 397 16.35 -11.63 -5.46
C LEU A 397 15.32 -11.76 -6.59
N GLU A 398 14.78 -12.95 -6.84
CA GLU A 398 13.77 -13.16 -7.88
C GLU A 398 12.46 -12.43 -7.57
N GLN A 399 12.02 -12.41 -6.31
CA GLN A 399 10.87 -11.59 -5.90
C GLN A 399 11.12 -10.09 -6.06
N ALA A 400 12.36 -9.64 -5.82
CA ALA A 400 12.75 -8.24 -6.01
C ALA A 400 12.67 -7.86 -7.49
N LYS A 401 13.22 -8.70 -8.39
CA LYS A 401 13.15 -8.56 -9.84
C LYS A 401 11.71 -8.59 -10.35
N GLU A 402 10.92 -9.59 -9.96
CA GLU A 402 9.51 -9.73 -10.35
C GLU A 402 8.69 -8.51 -9.90
N GLY A 403 8.83 -8.10 -8.65
CA GLY A 403 8.13 -6.93 -8.12
C GLY A 403 8.50 -5.66 -8.87
N LEU A 404 9.77 -5.46 -9.21
CA LEU A 404 10.22 -4.31 -9.98
C LEU A 404 9.67 -4.33 -11.41
N ARG A 405 9.70 -5.49 -12.09
CA ARG A 405 9.06 -5.68 -13.41
C ARG A 405 7.59 -5.30 -13.40
N ILE A 406 6.83 -5.78 -12.41
CA ILE A 406 5.40 -5.48 -12.26
C ILE A 406 5.18 -3.97 -12.10
N ARG A 407 5.92 -3.31 -11.20
CA ARG A 407 5.78 -1.87 -10.96
C ARG A 407 6.21 -1.04 -12.16
N SER A 408 7.27 -1.42 -12.86
CA SER A 408 7.71 -0.78 -14.11
C SER A 408 6.64 -0.85 -15.20
N LYS A 409 6.07 -2.05 -15.42
CA LYS A 409 4.95 -2.23 -16.36
C LYS A 409 3.74 -1.38 -15.96
N TRP A 410 3.41 -1.34 -14.67
CA TRP A 410 2.27 -0.57 -14.17
C TRP A 410 2.44 0.93 -14.43
N VAL A 411 3.57 1.53 -14.02
CA VAL A 411 3.83 2.97 -14.21
C VAL A 411 3.89 3.34 -15.69
N ALA A 412 4.55 2.52 -16.52
CA ALA A 412 4.64 2.76 -17.96
C ALA A 412 3.27 2.74 -18.66
N ARG A 413 2.38 1.84 -18.24
CA ARG A 413 1.04 1.69 -18.81
C ARG A 413 0.08 2.79 -18.35
N ASP A 414 0.10 3.11 -17.06
CA ASP A 414 -0.97 3.86 -16.40
C ASP A 414 -0.61 5.31 -16.06
N GLY A 415 0.65 5.73 -16.23
CA GLY A 415 1.11 7.06 -15.84
C GLY A 415 0.29 8.20 -16.45
N ALA A 416 0.03 8.15 -17.76
CA ALA A 416 -0.77 9.16 -18.46
C ALA A 416 -2.25 9.14 -18.03
N ALA A 417 -2.81 7.96 -17.77
CA ALA A 417 -4.20 7.82 -17.32
C ALA A 417 -4.38 8.40 -15.90
N LEU A 418 -3.43 8.17 -15.00
CA LEU A 418 -3.42 8.78 -13.66
C LEU A 418 -3.36 10.30 -13.73
N GLU A 419 -2.46 10.85 -14.54
CA GLU A 419 -2.34 12.31 -14.69
C GLU A 419 -3.63 12.93 -15.26
N SER A 420 -4.23 12.28 -16.27
CA SER A 420 -5.49 12.73 -16.87
C SER A 420 -6.62 12.70 -15.85
N TRP A 421 -6.75 11.60 -15.09
CA TRP A 421 -7.77 11.47 -14.05
C TRP A 421 -7.64 12.56 -12.98
N LEU A 422 -6.41 12.84 -12.50
CA LEU A 422 -6.18 13.88 -11.51
C LEU A 422 -6.63 15.26 -12.02
N VAL A 423 -6.32 15.59 -13.27
CA VAL A 423 -6.71 16.86 -13.89
C VAL A 423 -8.23 16.95 -14.05
N GLU A 424 -8.89 15.88 -14.53
CA GLU A 424 -10.34 15.83 -14.72
C GLU A 424 -11.11 15.99 -13.41
N GLN A 425 -10.57 15.45 -12.30
CA GLN A 425 -11.14 15.60 -10.96
C GLN A 425 -10.72 16.92 -10.26
N GLY A 426 -9.89 17.75 -10.90
CA GLY A 426 -9.52 19.08 -10.43
C GLY A 426 -8.41 19.12 -9.36
N TYR A 427 -7.46 18.17 -9.41
CA TYR A 427 -6.35 18.07 -8.44
C TYR A 427 -5.05 18.77 -8.85
#